data_AF-A0ABC8VA59-F1
#
_entry.id   AF-A0ABC8VA59-F1
#
_cell.length_a   1.000
_cell.length_b   1.000
_cell.length_c   1.000
_cell.angle_alpha   90.00
_cell.angle_beta   90.00
_cell.angle_gamma   90.00
#
_symmetry.space_group_name_H-M   'P 1'
#
loop_
_entity.id
_entity.type
_entity.pdbx_description
1 polymer ?
#
loop_
_entity_poly.entity_id
_entity_poly.type
_entity_poly.pdbx_seq_one_letter_code
_entity_poly.pdbx_strand_id
1 'polypeptide(L)'
;MERHMVQTLIEIDGRIADALRAAFRIGAIRPAPAPGQHDEVANFAAVLLAPRDDGGCEPMDCDEPVPPGGLRMKFDSCYIPDHGEDAHFGNAYAGVVGVADGVGSYRGRGVDASAFARGLMSSAHAEVVTAAPGTQFCPRTLLERAHHATAAAGTPAASTAVIVSLAGRTLRWAYVGDSGFAVFRDGRTLRRSRAQQHHFNCPYQLNSKRDGIRVAMAAEVGEVPAKEGDIVVVGTDGLFDNVTDDELERIVRMGTALGFSPTNMAEVVAGFAFEAARCSYRDTPYSVMGRREPGKSFFTGGKPDDITVIVAYIVS
;
A
#
# COMPACT_ATOMS: atom_id res chain seq x y z
N MET A 1 -17.96 17.70 8.66
CA MET A 1 -16.90 16.82 8.16
C MET A 1 -16.03 16.28 9.30
N GLU A 2 -15.50 17.11 10.20
CA GLU A 2 -14.81 16.64 11.43
C GLU A 2 -15.60 15.64 12.29
N ARG A 3 -16.92 15.81 12.43
CA ARG A 3 -17.74 14.94 13.29
C ARG A 3 -17.92 13.51 12.79
N HIS A 4 -17.75 13.26 11.49
CA HIS A 4 -17.84 11.89 10.96
C HIS A 4 -16.51 11.16 11.15
N MET A 5 -15.38 11.86 10.97
CA MET A 5 -14.03 11.36 11.21
C MET A 5 -13.77 11.05 12.69
N VAL A 6 -14.25 11.90 13.60
CA VAL A 6 -14.20 11.66 15.05
C VAL A 6 -15.06 10.45 15.44
N GLN A 7 -16.23 10.26 14.83
CA GLN A 7 -17.10 9.11 15.11
C GLN A 7 -16.47 7.79 14.59
N THR A 8 -15.87 7.80 13.40
CA THR A 8 -15.17 6.63 12.84
C THR A 8 -13.89 6.31 13.61
N LEU A 9 -13.13 7.32 14.06
CA LEU A 9 -11.99 7.12 14.94
C LEU A 9 -12.39 6.61 16.33
N ILE A 10 -13.55 7.03 16.87
CA ILE A 10 -14.12 6.50 18.13
C ILE A 10 -14.62 5.06 17.96
N GLU A 11 -15.21 4.72 16.81
CA GLU A 11 -15.65 3.35 16.50
C GLU A 11 -14.46 2.41 16.19
N ILE A 12 -13.38 2.94 15.61
CA ILE A 12 -12.08 2.30 15.47
C ILE A 12 -11.40 2.14 16.84
N ASP A 13 -11.48 3.14 17.73
CA ASP A 13 -10.98 3.09 19.12
C ASP A 13 -11.62 1.95 19.91
N GLY A 14 -12.86 1.59 19.60
CA GLY A 14 -13.59 0.49 20.24
C GLY A 14 -13.21 -0.91 19.74
N ARG A 15 -12.51 -1.05 18.59
CA ARG A 15 -12.19 -2.36 17.97
C ARG A 15 -10.70 -2.61 17.76
N ILE A 16 -9.92 -1.55 17.63
CA ILE A 16 -8.45 -1.55 17.48
C ILE A 16 -7.88 -0.87 18.74
N ALA A 17 -8.46 -1.26 19.89
CA ALA A 17 -8.20 -0.68 21.20
C ALA A 17 -6.74 -0.85 21.55
N ASP A 18 -6.11 0.21 22.07
CA ASP A 18 -4.86 0.35 22.83
C ASP A 18 -3.76 -0.72 22.80
N ALA A 19 -4.08 -2.02 22.75
CA ALA A 19 -3.17 -3.13 22.48
C ALA A 19 -2.34 -2.92 21.20
N LEU A 20 -2.97 -2.55 20.07
CA LEU A 20 -2.23 -2.28 18.83
C LEU A 20 -1.27 -1.09 19.00
N ARG A 21 -1.75 0.02 19.59
CA ARG A 21 -0.89 1.18 19.93
C ARG A 21 0.24 0.79 20.89
N ALA A 22 -0.03 -0.05 21.88
CA ALA A 22 0.94 -0.51 22.88
C ALA A 22 2.01 -1.44 22.29
N ALA A 23 1.65 -2.42 21.44
CA ALA A 23 2.65 -3.29 20.82
C ALA A 23 3.51 -2.58 19.79
N PHE A 24 2.95 -1.59 19.11
CA PHE A 24 3.66 -0.80 18.13
C PHE A 24 4.35 0.44 18.73
N ARG A 25 4.25 0.65 20.05
CA ARG A 25 4.80 1.81 20.79
C ARG A 25 4.36 3.17 20.21
N ILE A 26 3.13 3.24 19.73
CA ILE A 26 2.51 4.48 19.23
C ILE A 26 1.93 5.22 20.44
N GLY A 27 2.63 6.25 20.92
CA GLY A 27 2.24 7.08 22.08
C GLY A 27 2.41 6.40 23.45
N ALA A 28 3.51 6.66 24.15
CA ALA A 28 3.64 6.30 25.57
C ALA A 28 2.63 7.13 26.41
N ILE A 29 1.85 6.62 27.38
CA ILE A 29 2.16 5.86 28.61
C ILE A 29 0.88 5.05 28.99
N ARG A 30 1.00 3.82 29.52
CA ARG A 30 -0.17 3.02 29.97
C ARG A 30 -0.23 2.91 31.51
N PRO A 31 -1.39 3.11 32.16
CA PRO A 31 -1.62 2.69 33.54
C PRO A 31 -1.81 1.16 33.63
N ALA A 32 -1.44 0.56 34.77
CA ALA A 32 -1.57 -0.87 35.01
C ALA A 32 -3.04 -1.34 35.01
N PRO A 33 -3.36 -2.55 34.51
CA PRO A 33 -4.72 -3.07 34.47
C PRO A 33 -5.28 -3.28 35.89
N ALA A 34 -6.58 -3.04 36.06
CA ALA A 34 -7.27 -3.28 37.32
C ALA A 34 -7.39 -4.79 37.60
N PRO A 35 -7.41 -5.22 38.88
CA PRO A 35 -7.48 -6.64 39.24
C PRO A 35 -8.76 -7.29 38.68
N GLY A 36 -8.62 -8.33 37.86
CA GLY A 36 -9.75 -9.13 37.33
C GLY A 36 -10.16 -8.85 35.88
N GLN A 37 -9.49 -7.95 35.15
CA GLN A 37 -9.67 -7.83 33.70
C GLN A 37 -8.74 -8.76 32.92
N HIS A 38 -9.24 -9.37 31.84
CA HIS A 38 -8.42 -10.12 30.88
C HIS A 38 -7.38 -9.18 30.27
N ASP A 39 -6.09 -9.51 30.41
CA ASP A 39 -5.02 -8.73 29.82
C ASP A 39 -4.90 -9.07 28.33
N GLU A 40 -5.74 -8.43 27.52
CA GLU A 40 -5.70 -8.52 26.06
C GLU A 40 -4.30 -8.18 25.53
N VAL A 41 -3.54 -7.33 26.22
CA VAL A 41 -2.15 -6.99 25.88
C VAL A 41 -1.19 -8.12 26.23
N ALA A 42 -1.45 -8.93 27.25
CA ALA A 42 -0.66 -10.14 27.52
C ALA A 42 -0.94 -11.25 26.48
N ASN A 43 -2.18 -11.42 26.04
CA ASN A 43 -2.49 -12.33 24.92
C ASN A 43 -1.86 -11.84 23.60
N PHE A 44 -1.88 -10.53 23.39
CA PHE A 44 -1.25 -9.87 22.25
C PHE A 44 0.28 -9.96 22.30
N ALA A 45 0.88 -9.77 23.47
CA ALA A 45 2.29 -10.00 23.74
C ALA A 45 2.66 -11.48 23.60
N ALA A 46 1.77 -12.42 23.93
CA ALA A 46 1.99 -13.84 23.72
C ALA A 46 2.04 -14.21 22.24
N VAL A 47 1.24 -13.57 21.37
CA VAL A 47 1.37 -13.70 19.91
C VAL A 47 2.69 -13.08 19.41
N LEU A 48 3.15 -11.98 20.01
CA LEU A 48 4.41 -11.31 19.68
C LEU A 48 5.66 -12.05 20.17
N LEU A 49 5.54 -12.79 21.28
CA LEU A 49 6.63 -13.47 21.99
C LEU A 49 6.59 -14.99 21.85
N ALA A 50 5.60 -15.54 21.13
CA ALA A 50 5.54 -16.96 20.82
C ALA A 50 6.89 -17.39 20.21
N PRO A 51 7.59 -18.38 20.80
CA PRO A 51 8.84 -18.87 20.28
C PRO A 51 8.69 -19.21 18.81
N ARG A 52 9.69 -18.81 18.03
CA ARG A 52 9.82 -19.27 16.65
C ARG A 52 9.96 -20.79 16.70
N ASP A 53 9.05 -21.51 16.06
CA ASP A 53 9.43 -22.83 15.58
C ASP A 53 10.33 -22.56 14.37
N ASP A 54 11.64 -22.55 14.61
CA ASP A 54 12.66 -22.68 13.58
C ASP A 54 12.70 -24.15 13.09
N GLY A 55 11.52 -24.78 12.99
CA GLY A 55 11.33 -26.10 12.41
C GLY A 55 11.88 -26.06 11.00
N GLY A 56 12.84 -26.94 10.73
CA GLY A 56 13.71 -26.89 9.56
C GLY A 56 12.96 -26.75 8.24
N CYS A 57 13.69 -26.34 7.21
CA CYS A 57 13.25 -26.45 5.82
C CYS A 57 12.91 -27.92 5.51
N GLU A 58 11.68 -28.32 5.79
CA GLU A 58 11.07 -29.47 5.14
C GLU A 58 10.96 -29.10 3.65
N PRO A 59 11.52 -29.90 2.74
CA PRO A 59 11.29 -29.70 1.32
C PRO A 59 9.81 -30.01 1.09
N MET A 60 8.97 -28.99 0.95
CA MET A 60 7.57 -29.23 0.60
C MET A 60 7.53 -29.76 -0.83
N ASP A 61 7.29 -31.07 -0.88
CA ASP A 61 6.92 -31.84 -2.04
C ASP A 61 5.75 -31.20 -2.80
N CYS A 62 5.81 -31.43 -4.10
CA CYS A 62 4.87 -31.10 -5.14
C CYS A 62 3.41 -31.55 -4.89
N ASP A 63 2.51 -30.77 -5.48
CA ASP A 63 1.13 -31.15 -5.87
C ASP A 63 0.13 -31.44 -4.74
N GLU A 64 -0.29 -30.40 -4.01
CA GLU A 64 -1.64 -30.39 -3.46
C GLU A 64 -2.67 -30.20 -4.60
N PRO A 65 -3.72 -31.03 -4.69
CA PRO A 65 -4.74 -30.92 -5.72
C PRO A 65 -5.52 -29.62 -5.55
N VAL A 66 -5.34 -28.72 -6.52
CA VAL A 66 -6.03 -27.42 -6.58
C VAL A 66 -7.54 -27.65 -6.79
N PRO A 67 -8.41 -27.11 -5.92
CA PRO A 67 -9.85 -27.22 -6.10
C PRO A 67 -10.31 -26.57 -7.41
N PRO A 68 -11.39 -27.08 -8.05
CA PRO A 68 -11.90 -26.51 -9.29
C PRO A 68 -12.50 -25.12 -9.06
N GLY A 69 -11.68 -24.09 -9.27
CA GLY A 69 -12.02 -22.68 -9.14
C GLY A 69 -10.76 -21.82 -9.32
N GLY A 70 -10.83 -20.76 -10.13
CA GLY A 70 -9.69 -19.84 -10.31
C GLY A 70 -9.47 -18.97 -9.07
N LEU A 71 -8.23 -18.54 -8.83
CA LEU A 71 -7.97 -17.56 -7.76
C LEU A 71 -8.69 -16.24 -8.07
N ARG A 72 -9.15 -15.59 -7.01
CA ARG A 72 -9.85 -14.30 -7.05
C ARG A 72 -9.21 -13.31 -6.10
N MET A 73 -9.39 -12.03 -6.39
CA MET A 73 -8.89 -10.93 -5.57
C MET A 73 -10.06 -10.28 -4.82
N LYS A 74 -10.05 -10.35 -3.49
CA LYS A 74 -10.95 -9.57 -2.64
C LYS A 74 -10.15 -8.44 -2.02
N PHE A 75 -10.51 -7.19 -2.29
CA PHE A 75 -9.76 -6.05 -1.77
C PHE A 75 -10.67 -5.00 -1.14
N ASP A 76 -10.06 -4.14 -0.35
CA ASP A 76 -10.62 -2.86 0.06
C ASP A 76 -9.47 -1.83 0.18
N SER A 77 -9.82 -0.57 0.40
CA SER A 77 -8.86 0.54 0.43
C SER A 77 -9.18 1.53 1.54
N CYS A 78 -8.13 2.14 2.09
CA CYS A 78 -8.22 3.27 2.99
C CYS A 78 -7.47 4.46 2.38
N TYR A 79 -8.09 5.64 2.41
CA TYR A 79 -7.51 6.88 1.94
C TYR A 79 -7.62 7.96 3.02
N ILE A 80 -6.48 8.54 3.40
CA ILE A 80 -6.38 9.63 4.37
C ILE A 80 -5.77 10.83 3.64
N PRO A 81 -6.55 11.89 3.35
CA PRO A 81 -6.06 13.05 2.62
C PRO A 81 -5.26 14.01 3.52
N ASP A 82 -4.19 14.57 2.97
CA ASP A 82 -3.52 15.80 3.41
C ASP A 82 -3.73 16.92 2.37
N HIS A 83 -3.39 16.68 1.10
CA HIS A 83 -3.53 17.64 0.01
C HIS A 83 -4.50 17.21 -1.09
N GLY A 84 -4.94 15.95 -1.09
CA GLY A 84 -5.95 15.47 -2.03
C GLY A 84 -5.38 15.05 -3.39
N GLU A 85 -4.09 14.75 -3.47
CA GLU A 85 -3.30 14.58 -4.69
C GLU A 85 -3.19 13.13 -5.14
N ASP A 86 -3.46 12.19 -4.24
CA ASP A 86 -3.61 10.76 -4.51
C ASP A 86 -4.89 10.37 -5.26
N ALA A 87 -4.82 9.25 -5.98
CA ALA A 87 -5.95 8.57 -6.59
C ALA A 87 -5.76 7.05 -6.57
N HIS A 88 -6.86 6.29 -6.58
CA HIS A 88 -6.82 4.84 -6.71
C HIS A 88 -8.04 4.29 -7.44
N PHE A 89 -7.95 3.04 -7.89
CA PHE A 89 -9.09 2.27 -8.39
C PHE A 89 -8.92 0.79 -8.07
N GLY A 90 -10.02 0.04 -8.18
CA GLY A 90 -9.94 -1.41 -8.24
C GLY A 90 -11.20 -2.05 -8.80
N ASN A 91 -11.06 -3.27 -9.31
CA ASN A 91 -12.14 -4.09 -9.82
C ASN A 91 -11.90 -5.55 -9.40
N ALA A 92 -12.72 -6.04 -8.46
CA ALA A 92 -12.52 -7.35 -7.85
C ALA A 92 -12.79 -8.49 -8.83
N TYR A 93 -13.75 -8.30 -9.75
CA TYR A 93 -14.09 -9.29 -10.77
C TYR A 93 -12.98 -9.45 -11.81
N ALA A 94 -12.35 -8.35 -12.21
CA ALA A 94 -11.19 -8.37 -13.10
C ALA A 94 -9.88 -8.71 -12.36
N GLY A 95 -9.88 -8.64 -11.02
CA GLY A 95 -8.70 -8.86 -10.19
C GLY A 95 -7.62 -7.81 -10.42
N VAL A 96 -7.98 -6.52 -10.56
CA VAL A 96 -7.05 -5.43 -10.83
C VAL A 96 -7.22 -4.32 -9.80
N VAL A 97 -6.11 -3.81 -9.26
CA VAL A 97 -6.07 -2.65 -8.37
C VAL A 97 -4.93 -1.72 -8.79
N GLY A 98 -5.05 -0.43 -8.50
CA GLY A 98 -3.98 0.52 -8.75
C GLY A 98 -4.08 1.79 -7.92
N VAL A 99 -2.94 2.41 -7.69
CA VAL A 99 -2.78 3.70 -7.01
C VAL A 99 -1.93 4.63 -7.87
N ALA A 100 -2.11 5.93 -7.69
CA ALA A 100 -1.31 6.97 -8.28
C ALA A 100 -1.21 8.15 -7.31
N ASP A 101 -0.03 8.76 -7.26
CA ASP A 101 0.28 9.87 -6.36
C ASP A 101 0.66 11.08 -7.21
N GLY A 102 -0.09 12.18 -7.06
CA GLY A 102 0.11 13.41 -7.80
C GLY A 102 1.30 14.20 -7.27
N VAL A 103 2.22 14.63 -8.15
CA VAL A 103 3.45 15.30 -7.71
C VAL A 103 3.15 16.71 -7.18
N GLY A 104 3.14 16.88 -5.85
CA GLY A 104 2.74 18.12 -5.17
C GLY A 104 3.53 19.39 -5.51
N SER A 105 4.72 19.27 -6.11
CA SER A 105 5.48 20.45 -6.58
C SER A 105 4.76 21.29 -7.64
N TYR A 106 3.76 20.71 -8.32
CA TYR A 106 2.93 21.42 -9.31
C TYR A 106 1.98 22.44 -8.66
N ARG A 107 1.55 22.20 -7.42
CA ARG A 107 0.70 23.11 -6.65
C ARG A 107 1.29 24.51 -6.50
N GLY A 108 2.61 24.59 -6.25
CA GLY A 108 3.33 25.86 -6.15
C GLY A 108 3.35 26.69 -7.45
N ARG A 109 2.94 26.09 -8.58
CA ARG A 109 2.83 26.74 -9.89
C ARG A 109 1.38 27.05 -10.26
N GLY A 110 0.43 26.90 -9.34
CA GLY A 110 -1.00 27.06 -9.59
C GLY A 110 -1.62 25.96 -10.46
N VAL A 111 -0.96 24.81 -10.56
CA VAL A 111 -1.45 23.65 -11.31
C VAL A 111 -2.02 22.63 -10.32
N ASP A 112 -3.18 22.06 -10.63
CA ASP A 112 -3.77 20.97 -9.86
C ASP A 112 -2.88 19.71 -9.92
N ALA A 113 -2.17 19.42 -8.83
CA ALA A 113 -1.24 18.30 -8.73
C ALA A 113 -1.95 16.94 -8.79
N SER A 114 -3.22 16.88 -8.40
CA SER A 114 -4.03 15.66 -8.42
C SER A 114 -4.50 15.26 -9.82
N ALA A 115 -4.47 16.18 -10.78
CA ALA A 115 -5.14 16.03 -12.07
C ALA A 115 -4.62 14.80 -12.85
N PHE A 116 -3.30 14.62 -12.89
CA PHE A 116 -2.71 13.49 -13.62
C PHE A 116 -2.98 12.15 -12.94
N ALA A 117 -2.88 12.09 -11.61
CA ALA A 117 -3.17 10.88 -10.82
C ALA A 117 -4.61 10.41 -11.05
N ARG A 118 -5.58 11.32 -10.92
CA ARG A 118 -7.01 11.05 -11.15
C ARG A 118 -7.28 10.62 -12.59
N GLY A 119 -6.65 11.30 -13.56
CA GLY A 119 -6.75 10.96 -14.98
C GLY A 119 -6.25 9.54 -15.29
N LEU A 120 -5.09 9.17 -14.76
CA LEU A 120 -4.52 7.82 -14.91
C LEU A 120 -5.45 6.76 -14.34
N MET A 121 -5.85 6.89 -13.07
CA MET A 121 -6.69 5.88 -12.41
C MET A 121 -8.07 5.77 -13.04
N SER A 122 -8.66 6.89 -13.45
CA SER A 122 -9.95 6.91 -14.15
C SER A 122 -9.88 6.26 -15.53
N SER A 123 -8.81 6.52 -16.29
CA SER A 123 -8.59 5.91 -17.62
C SER A 123 -8.36 4.40 -17.51
N ALA A 124 -7.55 3.96 -16.54
CA ALA A 124 -7.33 2.54 -16.27
C ALA A 124 -8.64 1.85 -15.83
N HIS A 125 -9.39 2.46 -14.91
CA HIS A 125 -10.66 1.93 -14.47
C HIS A 125 -11.68 1.82 -15.62
N ALA A 126 -11.78 2.84 -16.48
CA ALA A 126 -12.66 2.84 -17.64
C ALA A 126 -12.35 1.67 -18.61
N GLU A 127 -11.08 1.39 -18.88
CA GLU A 127 -10.67 0.25 -19.70
C GLU A 127 -11.04 -1.08 -19.03
N VAL A 128 -10.88 -1.19 -17.71
CA VAL A 128 -11.20 -2.42 -16.97
C VAL A 128 -12.70 -2.71 -16.93
N VAL A 129 -13.54 -1.70 -16.67
CA VAL A 129 -15.00 -1.90 -16.56
C VAL A 129 -15.71 -2.11 -17.89
N THR A 130 -15.09 -1.72 -19.01
CA THR A 130 -15.66 -1.88 -20.35
C THR A 130 -15.20 -3.17 -21.04
N ALA A 131 -14.24 -3.89 -20.46
CA ALA A 131 -13.75 -5.14 -21.02
C ALA A 131 -14.78 -6.28 -20.87
N ALA A 132 -14.66 -7.28 -21.75
CA ALA A 132 -15.49 -8.46 -21.68
C ALA A 132 -15.24 -9.23 -20.36
N PRO A 133 -16.26 -9.86 -19.75
CA PRO A 133 -16.08 -10.69 -18.57
C PRO A 133 -14.99 -11.75 -18.77
N GLY A 134 -14.12 -11.91 -17.77
CA GLY A 134 -12.99 -12.85 -17.83
C GLY A 134 -11.75 -12.33 -18.57
N THR A 135 -11.76 -11.08 -19.06
CA THR A 135 -10.56 -10.44 -19.61
C THR A 135 -9.47 -10.35 -18.53
N GLN A 136 -8.28 -10.88 -18.84
CA GLN A 136 -7.10 -10.73 -18.00
C GLN A 136 -6.31 -9.51 -18.45
N PHE A 137 -5.80 -8.73 -17.49
CA PHE A 137 -5.09 -7.50 -17.77
C PHE A 137 -3.58 -7.68 -17.60
N CYS A 138 -2.83 -7.23 -18.61
CA CYS A 138 -1.41 -6.97 -18.44
C CYS A 138 -1.25 -5.58 -17.79
N PRO A 139 -0.70 -5.47 -16.56
CA PRO A 139 -0.57 -4.18 -15.87
C PRO A 139 0.19 -3.13 -16.67
N ARG A 140 1.24 -3.53 -17.39
CA ARG A 140 2.03 -2.63 -18.24
C ARG A 140 1.18 -2.04 -19.36
N THR A 141 0.45 -2.88 -20.09
CA THR A 141 -0.38 -2.43 -21.21
C THR A 141 -1.52 -1.55 -20.72
N LEU A 142 -2.13 -1.89 -19.58
CA LEU A 142 -3.17 -1.05 -18.97
C LEU A 142 -2.62 0.31 -18.55
N LEU A 143 -1.43 0.36 -17.93
CA LEU A 143 -0.77 1.61 -17.56
C LEU A 143 -0.38 2.45 -18.79
N GLU A 144 0.15 1.81 -19.84
CA GLU A 144 0.51 2.47 -21.11
C GLU A 144 -0.71 3.12 -21.77
N ARG A 145 -1.85 2.41 -21.82
CA ARG A 145 -3.09 2.93 -22.41
C ARG A 145 -3.73 4.02 -21.57
N ALA A 146 -3.77 3.84 -20.24
CA ALA A 146 -4.25 4.86 -19.32
C ALA A 146 -3.42 6.14 -19.39
N HIS A 147 -2.08 6.01 -19.47
CA HIS A 147 -1.17 7.12 -19.69
C HIS A 147 -1.44 7.82 -21.02
N HIS A 148 -1.57 7.07 -22.11
CA HIS A 148 -1.85 7.63 -23.43
C HIS A 148 -3.17 8.40 -23.46
N ALA A 149 -4.24 7.84 -22.89
CA ALA A 149 -5.55 8.50 -22.81
C ALA A 149 -5.47 9.80 -21.99
N THR A 150 -4.82 9.75 -20.82
CA THR A 150 -4.64 10.91 -19.93
C THR A 150 -3.80 12.00 -20.59
N ALA A 151 -2.70 11.63 -21.24
CA ALA A 151 -1.84 12.57 -21.95
C ALA A 151 -2.53 13.20 -23.18
N ALA A 152 -3.31 12.41 -23.93
CA ALA A 152 -4.07 12.89 -25.08
C ALA A 152 -5.18 13.90 -24.68
N ALA A 153 -5.70 13.80 -23.46
CA ALA A 153 -6.64 14.78 -22.89
C ALA A 153 -5.97 16.10 -22.48
N GLY A 154 -4.63 16.21 -22.59
CA GLY A 154 -3.89 17.40 -22.18
C GLY A 154 -3.88 17.61 -20.66
N THR A 155 -4.11 16.55 -19.88
CA THR A 155 -4.17 16.62 -18.42
C THR A 155 -2.87 17.19 -17.85
N PRO A 156 -2.91 18.22 -17.00
CA PRO A 156 -1.72 18.85 -16.46
C PRO A 156 -1.11 18.00 -15.34
N ALA A 157 -0.02 18.50 -14.75
CA ALA A 157 0.74 17.86 -13.67
C ALA A 157 1.47 16.57 -14.08
N ALA A 158 1.90 15.81 -13.08
CA ALA A 158 2.58 14.54 -13.20
C ALA A 158 2.20 13.64 -12.03
N SER A 159 2.40 12.34 -12.17
CA SER A 159 2.07 11.38 -11.11
C SER A 159 2.95 10.13 -11.17
N THR A 160 3.14 9.48 -10.03
CA THR A 160 3.60 8.09 -9.96
C THR A 160 2.43 7.14 -10.22
N ALA A 161 2.67 5.85 -10.43
CA ALA A 161 1.59 4.87 -10.61
C ALA A 161 2.04 3.45 -10.28
N VAL A 162 1.12 2.67 -9.70
CA VAL A 162 1.24 1.21 -9.53
C VAL A 162 -0.04 0.57 -10.01
N ILE A 163 0.07 -0.49 -10.82
CA ILE A 163 -1.04 -1.39 -11.15
C ILE A 163 -0.62 -2.82 -10.80
N VAL A 164 -1.48 -3.53 -10.06
CA VAL A 164 -1.35 -4.95 -9.77
C VAL A 164 -2.57 -5.69 -10.34
N SER A 165 -2.34 -6.82 -11.00
CA SER A 165 -3.39 -7.68 -11.54
C SER A 165 -3.16 -9.14 -11.19
N LEU A 166 -4.24 -9.85 -10.83
CA LEU A 166 -4.31 -11.30 -10.73
C LEU A 166 -4.78 -11.87 -12.08
N ALA A 167 -3.87 -12.46 -12.83
CA ALA A 167 -4.14 -13.13 -14.10
C ALA A 167 -4.10 -14.65 -13.91
N GLY A 168 -5.26 -15.27 -13.71
CA GLY A 168 -5.36 -16.70 -13.43
C GLY A 168 -4.75 -17.05 -12.07
N ARG A 169 -3.54 -17.61 -12.06
CA ARG A 169 -2.78 -17.94 -10.84
C ARG A 169 -1.49 -17.14 -10.68
N THR A 170 -1.40 -16.00 -11.36
CA THR A 170 -0.19 -15.17 -11.36
C THR A 170 -0.54 -13.75 -10.97
N LEU A 171 0.13 -13.25 -9.92
CA LEU A 171 0.13 -11.83 -9.61
C LEU A 171 1.17 -11.14 -10.50
N ARG A 172 0.73 -10.11 -11.22
CA ARG A 172 1.56 -9.30 -12.12
C ARG A 172 1.49 -7.84 -11.69
N TRP A 173 2.54 -7.08 -11.94
CA TRP A 173 2.57 -5.66 -11.65
C TRP A 173 3.30 -4.84 -12.71
N ALA A 174 2.97 -3.56 -12.75
CA ALA A 174 3.73 -2.52 -13.44
C ALA A 174 3.69 -1.25 -12.59
N TYR A 175 4.82 -0.60 -12.39
CA TYR A 175 4.87 0.65 -11.61
C TYR A 175 5.94 1.62 -12.09
N VAL A 176 5.70 2.91 -11.85
CA VAL A 176 6.60 4.03 -12.10
C VAL A 176 6.60 4.95 -10.87
N GLY A 177 7.77 5.23 -10.31
CA GLY A 177 7.94 6.14 -9.16
C GLY A 177 8.16 5.41 -7.84
N ASP A 178 7.81 6.06 -6.74
CA ASP A 178 8.00 5.59 -5.36
C ASP A 178 6.72 5.17 -4.62
N SER A 179 5.55 5.34 -5.24
CA SER A 179 4.41 4.46 -4.97
C SER A 179 4.84 2.99 -5.16
N GLY A 180 4.25 2.08 -4.38
CA GLY A 180 4.74 0.72 -4.34
C GLY A 180 3.72 -0.34 -3.98
N PHE A 181 4.22 -1.56 -3.85
CA PHE A 181 3.47 -2.69 -3.34
C PHE A 181 4.37 -3.66 -2.55
N ALA A 182 3.72 -4.49 -1.74
CA ALA A 182 4.30 -5.64 -1.06
C ALA A 182 3.34 -6.83 -1.16
N VAL A 183 3.89 -8.02 -1.42
CA VAL A 183 3.16 -9.29 -1.43
C VAL A 183 3.64 -10.11 -0.25
N PHE A 184 2.71 -10.62 0.54
CA PHE A 184 2.95 -11.43 1.72
C PHE A 184 2.38 -12.83 1.52
N ARG A 185 3.13 -13.83 1.98
CA ARG A 185 2.72 -15.23 2.03
C ARG A 185 3.09 -15.78 3.40
N ASP A 186 2.15 -16.45 4.06
CA ASP A 186 2.34 -17.03 5.39
C ASP A 186 2.90 -16.01 6.41
N GLY A 187 2.40 -14.77 6.32
CA GLY A 187 2.80 -13.67 7.20
C GLY A 187 4.23 -13.15 6.98
N ARG A 188 4.88 -13.48 5.85
CA ARG A 188 6.21 -13.00 5.47
C ARG A 188 6.22 -12.31 4.12
N THR A 189 7.12 -11.35 3.94
CA THR A 189 7.29 -10.64 2.67
C THR A 189 7.85 -11.56 1.58
N LEU A 190 7.04 -11.83 0.56
CA LEU A 190 7.41 -12.58 -0.64
C LEU A 190 8.03 -11.67 -1.72
N ARG A 191 7.46 -10.47 -1.89
CA ARG A 191 7.93 -9.47 -2.86
C ARG A 191 7.68 -8.07 -2.32
N ARG A 192 8.64 -7.17 -2.52
CA ARG A 192 8.54 -5.73 -2.23
C ARG A 192 9.03 -4.94 -3.45
N SER A 193 8.29 -3.93 -3.89
CA SER A 193 8.74 -3.01 -4.94
C SER A 193 9.90 -2.14 -4.46
N ARG A 194 10.71 -1.63 -5.38
CA ARG A 194 11.82 -0.71 -5.07
C ARG A 194 11.43 0.70 -5.51
N ALA A 195 11.57 1.68 -4.62
CA ALA A 195 11.27 3.07 -4.98
C ALA A 195 12.14 3.54 -6.16
N GLN A 196 11.54 4.20 -7.15
CA GLN A 196 12.22 4.74 -8.32
C GLN A 196 12.30 6.27 -8.21
N GLN A 197 13.49 6.78 -7.96
CA GLN A 197 13.74 8.21 -7.75
C GLN A 197 14.99 8.67 -8.50
N HIS A 198 15.00 9.93 -8.95
CA HIS A 198 16.19 10.57 -9.52
C HIS A 198 17.21 10.95 -8.43
N HIS A 199 16.70 11.40 -7.30
CA HIS A 199 17.39 11.67 -6.04
C HIS A 199 16.35 11.65 -4.93
N PHE A 200 16.77 11.75 -3.67
CA PHE A 200 15.86 11.71 -2.52
C PHE A 200 14.64 12.62 -2.70
N ASN A 201 13.45 12.05 -2.48
CA ASN A 201 12.16 12.72 -2.57
C ASN A 201 11.86 13.35 -3.96
N CYS A 202 12.38 12.74 -5.03
CA CYS A 202 12.11 13.14 -6.42
C CYS A 202 11.85 11.89 -7.29
N PRO A 203 10.59 11.42 -7.36
CA PRO A 203 10.26 10.20 -8.07
C PRO A 203 10.33 10.32 -9.58
N TYR A 204 10.51 9.17 -10.21
CA TYR A 204 10.11 8.98 -11.61
C TYR A 204 8.61 9.21 -11.73
N GLN A 205 8.21 9.97 -12.74
CA GLN A 205 6.83 10.42 -12.86
C GLN A 205 6.37 10.45 -14.30
N LEU A 206 5.12 10.08 -14.52
CA LEU A 206 4.42 10.15 -15.78
C LEU A 206 3.77 11.52 -15.93
N ASN A 207 3.77 12.08 -17.13
CA ASN A 207 3.11 13.35 -17.45
C ASN A 207 2.75 13.42 -18.94
N SER A 208 2.09 14.52 -19.34
CA SER A 208 1.65 14.77 -20.72
C SER A 208 2.74 15.35 -21.65
N LYS A 209 3.98 15.57 -21.17
CA LYS A 209 5.03 16.18 -22.01
C LYS A 209 5.50 15.19 -23.07
N ARG A 210 5.71 15.66 -24.30
CA ARG A 210 6.21 14.84 -25.41
C ARG A 210 7.58 14.23 -25.13
N ASP A 211 8.44 14.97 -24.43
CA ASP A 211 9.77 14.51 -23.98
C ASP A 211 9.73 13.89 -22.57
N GLY A 212 8.53 13.66 -22.04
CA GLY A 212 8.32 13.02 -20.76
C GLY A 212 8.71 11.54 -20.78
N ILE A 213 8.86 10.97 -19.59
CA ILE A 213 9.17 9.56 -19.42
C ILE A 213 8.03 8.72 -20.02
N ARG A 214 8.39 7.81 -20.94
CA ARG A 214 7.45 6.84 -21.51
C ARG A 214 7.32 5.65 -20.56
N VAL A 215 6.08 5.22 -20.30
CA VAL A 215 5.79 4.02 -19.48
C VAL A 215 6.62 2.83 -19.97
N ALA A 216 6.71 2.62 -21.28
CA ALA A 216 7.47 1.52 -21.87
C ALA A 216 8.96 1.48 -21.49
N MET A 217 9.55 2.62 -21.10
CA MET A 217 10.96 2.75 -20.75
C MET A 217 11.21 2.80 -19.23
N ALA A 218 10.24 3.28 -18.46
CA ALA A 218 10.41 3.47 -17.01
C ALA A 218 9.64 2.49 -16.13
N ALA A 219 8.58 1.86 -16.65
CA ALA A 219 7.80 0.94 -15.84
C ALA A 219 8.62 -0.30 -15.50
N GLU A 220 8.79 -0.53 -14.20
CA GLU A 220 9.28 -1.82 -13.74
C GLU A 220 8.12 -2.79 -13.69
N VAL A 221 8.33 -3.97 -14.27
CA VAL A 221 7.33 -5.01 -14.41
C VAL A 221 7.83 -6.30 -13.79
N GLY A 222 6.91 -7.11 -13.30
CA GLY A 222 7.25 -8.41 -12.77
C GLY A 222 6.01 -9.24 -12.48
N GLU A 223 6.26 -10.48 -12.08
CA GLU A 223 5.22 -11.42 -11.72
C GLU A 223 5.69 -12.42 -10.66
N VAL A 224 4.73 -13.01 -9.95
CA VAL A 224 4.96 -14.11 -9.02
C VAL A 224 3.76 -15.07 -9.07
N PRO A 225 3.97 -16.40 -8.93
CA PRO A 225 2.88 -17.33 -8.75
C PRO A 225 2.08 -16.97 -7.49
N ALA A 226 0.78 -16.83 -7.63
CA ALA A 226 -0.15 -16.54 -6.56
C ALA A 226 -0.64 -17.83 -5.90
N LYS A 227 -0.87 -17.75 -4.60
CA LYS A 227 -1.50 -18.79 -3.80
C LYS A 227 -2.68 -18.18 -3.03
N GLU A 228 -3.66 -19.02 -2.73
CA GLU A 228 -4.69 -18.67 -1.77
C GLU A 228 -4.05 -18.32 -0.42
N GLY A 229 -4.56 -17.28 0.23
CA GLY A 229 -3.99 -16.74 1.46
C GLY A 229 -2.90 -15.68 1.24
N ASP A 230 -2.41 -15.48 0.01
CA ASP A 230 -1.51 -14.36 -0.27
C ASP A 230 -2.22 -13.03 0.00
N ILE A 231 -1.49 -12.07 0.58
CA ILE A 231 -1.98 -10.71 0.84
C ILE A 231 -1.11 -9.73 0.06
N VAL A 232 -1.75 -8.85 -0.71
CA VAL A 232 -1.08 -7.78 -1.45
C VAL A 232 -1.45 -6.45 -0.82
N VAL A 233 -0.44 -5.67 -0.43
CA VAL A 233 -0.59 -4.28 -0.01
C VAL A 233 -0.05 -3.41 -1.14
N VAL A 234 -0.87 -2.49 -1.65
CA VAL A 234 -0.49 -1.47 -2.64
C VAL A 234 -0.67 -0.11 -2.00
N GLY A 235 0.26 0.82 -2.17
CA GLY A 235 0.12 2.14 -1.57
C GLY A 235 1.02 3.21 -2.17
N THR A 236 0.75 4.45 -1.79
CA THR A 236 1.52 5.63 -2.17
C THR A 236 2.70 5.85 -1.23
N ASP A 237 3.52 6.87 -1.50
CA ASP A 237 4.71 7.10 -0.68
C ASP A 237 4.35 7.48 0.76
N GLY A 238 3.18 8.09 1.00
CA GLY A 238 2.65 8.35 2.35
C GLY A 238 2.60 7.12 3.27
N LEU A 239 2.45 5.91 2.71
CA LEU A 239 2.67 4.65 3.44
C LEU A 239 4.16 4.34 3.59
N PHE A 240 4.86 4.17 2.46
CA PHE A 240 6.19 3.57 2.43
C PHE A 240 7.32 4.46 2.96
N ASP A 241 7.10 5.77 3.03
CA ASP A 241 7.99 6.74 3.67
C ASP A 241 7.90 6.69 5.20
N ASN A 242 6.79 6.18 5.74
CA ASN A 242 6.47 6.25 7.17
C ASN A 242 6.48 4.88 7.88
N VAL A 243 6.37 3.78 7.12
CA VAL A 243 6.27 2.42 7.66
C VAL A 243 7.39 1.54 7.12
N THR A 244 8.16 0.93 8.02
CA THR A 244 9.23 0.00 7.62
C THR A 244 8.67 -1.33 7.13
N ASP A 245 9.43 -2.05 6.31
CA ASP A 245 9.01 -3.37 5.80
C ASP A 245 8.73 -4.36 6.96
N ASP A 246 9.56 -4.34 8.02
CA ASP A 246 9.37 -5.18 9.22
C ASP A 246 8.09 -4.86 9.99
N GLU A 247 7.69 -3.60 10.00
CA GLU A 247 6.44 -3.16 10.65
C GLU A 247 5.23 -3.52 9.83
N LEU A 248 5.30 -3.33 8.51
CA LEU A 248 4.24 -3.73 7.61
C LEU A 248 4.03 -5.25 7.68
N GLU A 249 5.10 -6.04 7.65
CA GLU A 249 5.03 -7.49 7.82
C GLU A 249 4.40 -7.89 9.16
N ARG A 250 4.76 -7.20 10.24
CA ARG A 250 4.20 -7.44 11.57
C ARG A 250 2.70 -7.12 11.61
N ILE A 251 2.27 -5.99 11.04
CA ILE A 251 0.85 -5.60 10.95
C ILE A 251 0.08 -6.66 10.17
N VAL A 252 0.58 -7.06 8.99
CA VAL A 252 -0.07 -8.08 8.15
C VAL A 252 -0.19 -9.40 8.88
N ARG A 253 0.91 -9.91 9.46
CA ARG A 253 0.91 -11.17 10.21
C ARG A 253 -0.10 -11.16 11.35
N MET A 254 -0.15 -10.07 12.12
CA MET A 254 -1.07 -9.92 13.25
C MET A 254 -2.52 -9.82 12.78
N GLY A 255 -2.80 -9.00 11.76
CA GLY A 255 -4.15 -8.89 11.22
C GLY A 255 -4.65 -10.21 10.63
N THR A 256 -3.79 -10.98 9.94
CA THR A 256 -4.13 -12.32 9.46
C THR A 256 -4.47 -13.26 10.61
N ALA A 257 -3.65 -13.31 11.67
CA ALA A 257 -3.91 -14.14 12.84
C ALA A 257 -5.22 -13.78 13.57
N LEU A 258 -5.61 -12.49 13.53
CA LEU A 258 -6.85 -11.97 14.09
C LEU A 258 -8.05 -12.08 13.14
N GLY A 259 -7.86 -12.60 11.92
CA GLY A 259 -8.92 -12.73 10.92
C GLY A 259 -9.42 -11.40 10.34
N PHE A 260 -8.54 -10.40 10.24
CA PHE A 260 -8.90 -9.09 9.68
C PHE A 260 -9.40 -9.23 8.23
N SER A 261 -10.49 -8.54 7.96
CA SER A 261 -10.96 -8.30 6.59
C SER A 261 -9.98 -7.37 5.85
N PRO A 262 -10.00 -7.35 4.50
CA PRO A 262 -9.22 -6.37 3.72
C PRO A 262 -9.46 -4.92 4.18
N THR A 263 -10.70 -4.57 4.53
CA THR A 263 -11.08 -3.26 5.08
C THR A 263 -10.30 -2.94 6.35
N ASN A 264 -10.36 -3.82 7.36
CA ASN A 264 -9.70 -3.56 8.63
C ASN A 264 -8.17 -3.55 8.50
N MET A 265 -7.62 -4.41 7.63
CA MET A 265 -6.19 -4.37 7.35
C MET A 265 -5.78 -3.05 6.70
N ALA A 266 -6.52 -2.56 5.70
CA ALA A 266 -6.23 -1.29 5.04
C ALA A 266 -6.32 -0.10 6.01
N GLU A 267 -7.35 -0.05 6.85
CA GLU A 267 -7.53 0.97 7.88
C GLU A 267 -6.38 0.96 8.91
N VAL A 268 -5.96 -0.21 9.37
CA VAL A 268 -4.87 -0.33 10.35
C VAL A 268 -3.52 0.07 9.75
N VAL A 269 -3.22 -0.37 8.53
CA VAL A 269 -1.98 0.00 7.83
C VAL A 269 -1.94 1.50 7.56
N ALA A 270 -3.04 2.09 7.07
CA ALA A 270 -3.11 3.54 6.82
C ALA A 270 -3.06 4.36 8.11
N GLY A 271 -3.76 3.94 9.17
CA GLY A 271 -3.72 4.60 10.48
C GLY A 271 -2.33 4.56 11.12
N PHE A 272 -1.63 3.43 11.01
CA PHE A 272 -0.25 3.32 11.47
C PHE A 272 0.67 4.27 10.70
N ALA A 273 0.55 4.33 9.36
CA ALA A 273 1.31 5.27 8.53
C ALA A 273 1.02 6.73 8.93
N PHE A 274 -0.23 7.09 9.16
CA PHE A 274 -0.66 8.43 9.55
C PHE A 274 -0.04 8.88 10.89
N GLU A 275 -0.06 8.00 11.90
CA GLU A 275 0.57 8.29 13.19
C GLU A 275 2.10 8.41 13.06
N ALA A 276 2.72 7.51 12.30
CA ALA A 276 4.17 7.56 12.03
C ALA A 276 4.58 8.83 11.27
N ALA A 277 3.77 9.28 10.31
CA ALA A 277 3.96 10.50 9.53
C ALA A 277 4.01 11.77 10.40
N ARG A 278 3.25 11.78 11.50
CA ARG A 278 3.13 12.93 12.41
C ARG A 278 4.03 12.83 13.64
N CYS A 279 4.77 11.73 13.78
CA CYS A 279 5.68 11.51 14.89
C CYS A 279 7.03 12.18 14.61
N SER A 280 7.42 13.18 15.41
CA SER A 280 8.63 13.98 15.19
C SER A 280 9.94 13.30 15.63
N TYR A 281 9.85 12.28 16.49
CA TYR A 281 11.02 11.62 17.09
C TYR A 281 11.25 10.20 16.56
N ARG A 282 10.41 9.72 15.64
CA ARG A 282 10.49 8.37 15.07
C ARG A 282 11.47 8.33 13.91
N ASP A 283 12.27 7.28 13.85
CA ASP A 283 13.04 6.94 12.65
C ASP A 283 12.14 6.20 11.66
N THR A 284 11.58 6.96 10.74
CA THR A 284 10.82 6.47 9.58
C THR A 284 11.76 6.17 8.40
N PRO A 285 11.33 5.35 7.42
CA PRO A 285 12.08 5.18 6.17
C PRO A 285 12.52 6.52 5.54
N TYR A 286 11.63 7.51 5.49
CA TYR A 286 11.92 8.84 4.96
C TYR A 286 13.05 9.55 5.70
N SER A 287 13.01 9.59 7.03
CA SER A 287 14.06 10.25 7.82
C SER A 287 15.39 9.51 7.78
N VAL A 288 15.37 8.18 7.80
CA VAL A 288 16.57 7.36 7.66
C VAL A 288 17.22 7.57 6.29
N MET A 289 16.44 7.58 5.21
CA MET A 289 16.95 7.82 3.85
C MET A 289 17.42 9.26 3.68
N GLY A 290 16.68 10.24 4.20
CA GLY A 290 17.05 11.66 4.12
C GLY A 290 18.39 11.97 4.81
N ARG A 291 18.74 11.24 5.87
CA ARG A 291 20.04 11.38 6.55
C ARG A 291 21.23 10.84 5.76
N ARG A 292 20.98 10.01 4.73
CA ARG A 292 22.03 9.52 3.84
C ARG A 292 22.40 10.54 2.77
N GLU A 293 21.61 11.59 2.59
CA GLU A 293 21.88 12.64 1.62
C GLU A 293 23.03 13.57 2.08
N PRO A 294 23.97 13.92 1.18
CA PRO A 294 25.06 14.83 1.51
C PRO A 294 24.55 16.17 2.08
N GLY A 295 25.10 16.58 3.23
CA GLY A 295 24.75 17.85 3.87
C GLY A 295 23.45 17.86 4.68
N LYS A 296 22.76 16.72 4.83
CA LYS A 296 21.54 16.59 5.65
C LYS A 296 21.75 15.60 6.80
N SER A 297 22.42 16.02 7.88
CA SER A 297 22.81 15.12 8.97
C SER A 297 21.85 15.03 10.16
N PHE A 298 20.76 15.82 10.23
CA PHE A 298 19.97 15.95 11.47
C PHE A 298 18.46 16.07 11.24
N PHE A 299 17.84 15.05 10.65
CA PHE A 299 16.38 14.97 10.50
C PHE A 299 15.86 13.63 11.03
N THR A 300 14.92 13.67 11.98
CA THR A 300 14.11 12.55 12.48
C THR A 300 12.64 12.90 12.30
N GLY A 301 11.79 11.88 12.24
CA GLY A 301 10.34 12.03 12.17
C GLY A 301 9.74 11.59 10.83
N GLY A 302 8.42 11.57 10.79
CA GLY A 302 7.67 11.20 9.59
C GLY A 302 7.58 12.30 8.53
N LYS A 303 7.02 11.92 7.39
CA LYS A 303 6.65 12.80 6.28
C LYS A 303 5.11 12.83 6.21
N PRO A 304 4.45 13.92 6.67
CA PRO A 304 3.04 14.13 6.40
C PRO A 304 2.80 14.18 4.88
N ASP A 305 1.88 13.36 4.41
CA ASP A 305 1.50 13.25 3.00
C ASP A 305 0.09 12.69 2.86
N ASP A 306 -0.45 12.68 1.63
CA ASP A 306 -1.61 11.86 1.29
C ASP A 306 -1.26 10.37 1.50
N ILE A 307 -2.16 9.60 2.13
CA ILE A 307 -1.94 8.17 2.39
C ILE A 307 -3.04 7.37 1.72
N THR A 308 -2.67 6.62 0.68
CA THR A 308 -3.54 5.65 0.04
C THR A 308 -3.01 4.24 0.24
N VAL A 309 -3.86 3.35 0.75
CA VAL A 309 -3.54 1.94 0.95
C VAL A 309 -4.67 1.08 0.39
N ILE A 310 -4.32 0.15 -0.51
CA ILE A 310 -5.20 -0.94 -0.95
C ILE A 310 -4.66 -2.23 -0.36
N VAL A 311 -5.53 -3.03 0.25
CA VAL A 311 -5.20 -4.38 0.70
C VAL A 311 -6.05 -5.37 -0.06
N ALA A 312 -5.42 -6.35 -0.71
CA ALA A 312 -6.07 -7.37 -1.50
C ALA A 312 -5.68 -8.78 -1.01
N TYR A 313 -6.68 -9.60 -0.73
CA TYR A 313 -6.52 -11.00 -0.32
C TYR A 313 -6.78 -11.89 -1.54
N ILE A 314 -5.89 -12.84 -1.76
CA ILE A 314 -6.04 -13.86 -2.79
C ILE A 314 -6.79 -15.05 -2.20
N VAL A 315 -7.94 -15.37 -2.78
CA VAL A 315 -8.87 -16.40 -2.31
C VAL A 315 -9.23 -17.35 -3.45
N SER A 316 -9.66 -18.57 -3.14
CA SER A 316 -10.29 -19.47 -4.12
C SER A 316 -11.75 -19.13 -4.39
#